data_AF-A0A931LNJ5-F1
#
_entry.id   AF-A0A931LNJ5-F1
#
_cell.length_a   1.000
_cell.length_b   1.000
_cell.length_c   1.000
_cell.angle_alpha   90.00
_cell.angle_beta   90.00
_cell.angle_gamma   90.00
#
_symmetry.space_group_name_H-M   'P 1'
#
loop_
_entity.id
_entity.type
_entity.pdbx_description
1 polymer ?
#
loop_
_entity_poly.entity_id
_entity_poly.type
_entity_poly.pdbx_seq_one_letter_code
_entity_poly.pdbx_strand_id
1 'polypeptide(L)'
;MPHRRKRLRWIKIGLARYELRWTIEGLRDGEEDGLFDPVGGTIKLHPELRDQPAEAFYVLVHELLHALIYTYGPRMSEAREEDLVTRWAMPLAEALVESGLVNLKEIKL
;
A
#
# COMPACT_ATOMS: atom_id res chain seq x y z
N MET A 1 8.99 -17.07 27.99
CA MET A 1 7.98 -16.19 27.36
C MET A 1 8.14 -16.27 25.85
N PRO A 2 7.11 -16.62 25.06
CA PRO A 2 7.27 -16.66 23.61
C PRO A 2 7.31 -15.23 23.08
N HIS A 3 8.39 -14.88 22.37
CA HIS A 3 8.50 -13.61 21.66
C HIS A 3 7.33 -13.48 20.67
N ARG A 4 6.35 -12.62 20.99
CA ARG A 4 5.38 -12.14 19.99
C ARG A 4 6.22 -11.50 18.87
N ARG A 5 6.34 -12.17 17.73
CA ARG A 5 6.92 -11.58 16.52
C ARG A 5 6.17 -10.28 16.27
N LYS A 6 6.87 -9.15 16.31
CA LYS A 6 6.29 -7.84 15.98
C LYS A 6 5.79 -7.94 14.54
N ARG A 7 4.47 -7.98 14.36
CA ARG A 7 3.86 -7.88 13.01
C ARG A 7 4.40 -6.61 12.36
N LEU A 8 4.76 -6.70 11.09
CA LEU A 8 5.27 -5.58 10.32
C LEU A 8 4.19 -4.49 10.32
N ARG A 9 4.37 -3.42 11.11
CA ARG A 9 3.48 -2.25 11.11
C ARG A 9 3.97 -1.11 10.23
N TRP A 10 5.19 -1.25 9.71
CA TRP A 10 5.90 -0.16 9.06
C TRP A 10 6.46 -0.64 7.74
N ILE A 11 6.23 0.15 6.70
CA ILE A 11 6.84 -0.01 5.39
C ILE A 11 7.91 1.06 5.25
N LYS A 12 9.10 0.66 4.79
CA LYS A 12 10.25 1.55 4.64
C LYS A 12 10.50 1.79 3.16
N ILE A 13 10.54 3.06 2.76
CA ILE A 13 10.86 3.50 1.40
C ILE A 13 12.07 4.44 1.51
N GLY A 14 13.23 3.92 1.13
CA GLY A 14 14.55 4.50 1.41
C GLY A 14 14.73 4.95 2.86
N LEU A 15 14.69 6.25 3.17
CA LEU A 15 14.81 6.74 4.56
C LEU A 15 13.45 6.98 5.24
N ALA A 16 12.36 7.07 4.49
CA ALA A 16 11.02 7.27 5.01
C ALA A 16 10.44 5.97 5.59
N ARG A 17 9.55 6.11 6.58
CA ARG A 17 8.79 5.02 7.19
C ARG A 17 7.32 5.41 7.22
N TYR A 18 6.48 4.53 6.70
CA TYR A 18 5.03 4.70 6.66
C TYR A 18 4.38 3.64 7.52
N GLU A 19 3.45 4.04 8.39
CA GLU A 19 2.65 3.08 9.18
C GLU A 19 1.57 2.46 8.28
N LEU A 20 1.46 1.13 8.29
CA LEU A 20 0.33 0.44 7.67
C LEU A 20 -0.85 0.38 8.65
N ARG A 21 -2.01 0.89 8.24
CA ARG A 21 -3.24 0.91 9.04
C ARG A 21 -4.41 0.31 8.26
N TRP A 22 -5.33 -0.32 8.98
CA TRP A 22 -6.54 -0.92 8.43
C TRP A 22 -7.78 -0.11 8.83
N THR A 23 -7.75 1.18 8.56
CA THR A 23 -8.76 2.16 8.95
C THR A 23 -8.68 3.35 8.01
N ILE A 24 -9.77 3.61 7.30
CA ILE A 24 -9.98 4.83 6.53
C ILE A 24 -11.13 5.56 7.25
N GLU A 25 -10.80 6.44 8.20
CA GLU A 25 -11.81 7.23 8.92
C GLU A 25 -12.09 8.53 8.15
N GLY A 26 -13.37 8.85 7.92
CA GLY A 26 -13.79 10.16 7.42
C GLY A 26 -13.95 10.30 5.90
N LEU A 27 -13.73 9.23 5.12
CA LEU A 27 -14.25 9.15 3.76
C LEU A 27 -15.70 8.65 3.83
N ARG A 28 -16.59 9.23 3.02
CA ARG A 28 -17.97 8.73 2.88
C ARG A 28 -17.89 7.32 2.30
N ASP A 29 -18.79 6.45 2.74
CA ASP A 29 -18.86 5.04 2.33
C ASP A 29 -18.59 4.86 0.82
N GLY A 30 -17.50 4.17 0.46
CA GLY A 30 -17.33 3.54 -0.85
C GLY A 30 -16.47 4.23 -1.91
N GLU A 31 -15.64 5.23 -1.62
CA GLU A 31 -14.84 5.88 -2.69
C GLU A 31 -13.37 5.43 -2.82
N GLU A 32 -12.71 4.88 -1.79
CA GLU A 32 -11.30 4.48 -1.88
C GLU A 32 -10.97 3.21 -1.07
N ASP A 33 -10.38 2.21 -1.74
CA ASP A 33 -9.93 0.95 -1.15
C ASP A 33 -8.60 1.09 -0.36
N GLY A 34 -7.84 2.13 -0.66
CA GLY A 34 -6.56 2.49 -0.05
C GLY A 34 -6.37 4.00 0.02
N LEU A 35 -5.47 4.44 0.90
CA LEU A 35 -5.09 5.85 1.00
C LEU A 35 -3.65 6.02 1.50
N PHE A 36 -2.82 6.64 0.69
CA PHE A 36 -1.53 7.17 1.08
C PHE A 36 -1.67 8.59 1.66
N ASP A 37 -1.30 8.73 2.94
CA ASP A 37 -1.30 10.00 3.66
C ASP A 37 0.14 10.43 3.97
N PRO A 38 0.77 11.27 3.12
CA PRO A 38 2.16 11.68 3.29
C PRO A 38 2.38 12.53 4.55
N VAL A 39 1.37 13.29 4.99
CA VAL A 39 1.46 14.17 6.17
C VAL A 39 1.36 13.34 7.45
N GLY A 40 0.40 12.42 7.50
CA GLY A 40 0.25 11.46 8.59
C GLY A 40 1.33 10.39 8.63
N GLY A 41 2.08 10.21 7.54
CA GLY A 41 3.10 9.18 7.41
C GLY A 41 2.49 7.78 7.44
N THR A 42 1.33 7.59 6.80
CA THR A 42 0.59 6.33 6.85
C THR A 42 0.13 5.87 5.48
N ILE A 43 0.06 4.56 5.29
CA ILE A 43 -0.68 3.90 4.22
C ILE A 43 -1.87 3.21 4.89
N LYS A 44 -3.07 3.56 4.46
CA LYS A 44 -4.33 3.04 5.02
C LYS A 44 -4.95 2.12 3.98
N LEU A 45 -5.49 1.00 4.41
CA LEU A 45 -6.26 0.07 3.59
C LEU A 45 -7.66 -0.07 4.17
N HIS A 46 -8.65 -0.26 3.30
CA HIS A 46 -10.03 -0.46 3.71
C HIS A 46 -10.15 -1.75 4.57
N PRO A 47 -10.90 -1.73 5.70
CA PRO A 47 -10.98 -2.89 6.59
C PRO A 47 -11.52 -4.17 5.93
N GLU A 48 -12.36 -4.05 4.91
CA GLU A 48 -12.96 -5.19 4.18
C GLU A 48 -11.94 -5.98 3.36
N LEU A 49 -10.79 -5.39 3.06
CA LEU A 49 -9.70 -6.05 2.34
C LEU A 49 -8.91 -7.01 3.25
N ARG A 50 -9.12 -6.99 4.57
CA ARG A 50 -8.38 -7.86 5.52
C ARG A 50 -8.49 -9.34 5.20
N ASP A 51 -9.65 -9.76 4.70
CA ASP A 51 -9.92 -11.15 4.35
C ASP A 51 -9.69 -11.44 2.85
N GLN A 52 -9.17 -10.45 2.10
CA GLN A 52 -8.93 -10.50 0.65
C GLN A 52 -7.46 -10.19 0.35
N PRO A 53 -6.52 -11.12 0.64
CA PRO A 53 -5.08 -10.83 0.63
C PRO A 53 -4.53 -10.43 -0.74
N ALA A 54 -5.12 -10.91 -1.84
CA ALA A 54 -4.73 -10.50 -3.19
C ALA A 54 -5.11 -9.05 -3.47
N GLU A 55 -6.38 -8.69 -3.19
CA GLU A 55 -6.91 -7.34 -3.35
C GLU A 55 -6.16 -6.35 -2.44
N ALA A 56 -6.01 -6.68 -1.16
CA ALA A 56 -5.25 -5.90 -0.20
C ALA A 56 -3.79 -5.67 -0.65
N PHE A 57 -3.17 -6.68 -1.25
CA PHE A 57 -1.81 -6.56 -1.75
C PHE A 57 -1.73 -5.65 -2.98
N TYR A 58 -2.69 -5.76 -3.91
CA TYR A 58 -2.78 -4.86 -5.06
C TYR A 58 -2.94 -3.40 -4.62
N VAL A 59 -3.91 -3.12 -3.75
CA VAL A 59 -4.15 -1.79 -3.20
C VAL A 59 -2.93 -1.29 -2.44
N LEU A 60 -2.25 -2.16 -1.69
CA LEU A 60 -1.00 -1.79 -1.03
C LEU A 60 0.08 -1.37 -2.04
N VAL A 61 0.25 -2.10 -3.14
CA VAL A 61 1.21 -1.73 -4.19
C VAL A 61 0.84 -0.40 -4.83
N HIS A 62 -0.45 -0.13 -5.05
CA HIS A 62 -0.96 1.16 -5.52
C HIS A 62 -0.52 2.31 -4.59
N GLU A 63 -0.81 2.21 -3.29
CA GLU A 63 -0.42 3.24 -2.32
C GLU A 63 1.11 3.38 -2.17
N LEU A 64 1.85 2.29 -2.36
CA LEU A 64 3.32 2.34 -2.34
C LEU A 64 3.90 3.08 -3.54
N LEU A 65 3.25 3.02 -4.70
CA LEU A 65 3.66 3.80 -5.86
C LEU A 65 3.40 5.30 -5.63
N HIS A 66 2.26 5.69 -5.04
CA HIS A 66 2.06 7.08 -4.59
C HIS A 66 3.17 7.50 -3.63
N ALA A 67 3.49 6.69 -2.62
CA ALA A 67 4.54 6.99 -1.66
C ALA A 67 5.93 7.11 -2.33
N LEU A 68 6.24 6.28 -3.32
CA LEU A 68 7.48 6.35 -4.10
C LEU A 68 7.57 7.62 -4.94
N ILE A 69 6.49 7.98 -5.64
CA ILE A 69 6.42 9.19 -6.48
C ILE A 69 6.51 10.42 -5.60
N TYR A 70 5.81 10.46 -4.47
CA TYR A 70 5.92 11.54 -3.49
C TYR A 70 7.35 11.71 -2.96
N THR A 71 8.05 10.59 -2.69
CA THR A 71 9.39 10.62 -2.06
C THR A 71 10.51 10.93 -3.06
N TYR A 72 10.43 10.38 -4.28
CA TYR A 72 11.53 10.39 -5.25
C TYR A 72 11.14 10.87 -6.65
N GLY A 73 9.85 10.92 -6.94
CA GLY A 73 9.33 11.28 -8.24
C GLY A 73 9.46 12.78 -8.53
N PRO A 74 9.38 13.16 -9.82
CA PRO A 74 9.28 14.55 -10.19
C PRO A 74 7.92 15.10 -9.77
N ARG A 75 7.84 16.42 -9.51
CA ARG A 75 6.55 17.09 -9.31
C ARG A 75 5.69 16.92 -10.55
N MET A 76 4.46 16.45 -10.37
CA MET A 76 3.46 16.31 -11.42
C MET A 76 2.07 16.64 -10.88
N SER A 77 1.10 16.78 -11.78
CA SER A 77 -0.31 16.91 -11.39
C SER A 77 -0.84 15.60 -10.83
N GLU A 78 -1.75 15.68 -9.88
CA GLU A 78 -2.46 14.53 -9.29
C GLU A 78 -3.02 13.56 -10.35
N ALA A 79 -3.72 14.07 -11.37
CA ALA A 79 -4.24 13.23 -12.45
C ALA A 79 -3.17 12.45 -13.24
N ARG A 80 -1.93 12.96 -13.31
CA ARG A 80 -0.83 12.28 -13.98
C ARG A 80 -0.14 11.26 -13.06
N GLU A 81 -0.07 11.57 -11.77
CA GLU A 81 0.38 10.63 -10.76
C GLU A 81 -0.57 9.42 -10.74
N GLU A 82 -1.87 9.67 -10.66
CA GLU A 82 -2.91 8.63 -10.65
C GLU A 82 -2.85 7.74 -11.89
N ASP A 83 -2.74 8.32 -13.11
CA ASP A 83 -2.57 7.54 -14.34
C ASP A 83 -1.34 6.62 -14.30
N LEU A 84 -0.22 7.11 -13.77
CA LEU A 84 1.00 6.31 -13.64
C LEU A 84 0.83 5.20 -12.60
N VAL A 85 0.28 5.51 -11.43
CA VAL A 85 0.05 4.53 -10.36
C VAL A 85 -0.89 3.43 -10.85
N THR A 86 -2.06 3.79 -11.39
CA THR A 86 -3.05 2.83 -11.90
C THR A 86 -2.47 1.96 -13.03
N ARG A 87 -1.67 2.52 -13.95
CA ARG A 87 -1.04 1.74 -15.04
C ARG A 87 -0.03 0.72 -14.55
N TRP A 88 0.66 0.98 -13.43
CA TRP A 88 1.79 0.16 -12.97
C TRP A 88 1.49 -0.69 -11.75
N ALA A 89 0.47 -0.37 -10.95
CA ALA A 89 0.17 -1.08 -9.71
C ALA A 89 -0.08 -2.58 -9.94
N MET A 90 -0.97 -2.93 -10.87
CA MET A 90 -1.33 -4.33 -11.12
C MET A 90 -0.16 -5.10 -11.75
N PRO A 91 0.49 -4.61 -12.84
CA PRO A 91 1.66 -5.30 -13.39
C PRO A 91 2.79 -5.52 -12.38
N LEU A 92 3.02 -4.54 -11.49
CA LEU A 92 4.06 -4.67 -10.46
C LEU A 92 3.67 -5.70 -9.40
N ALA A 93 2.41 -5.68 -8.94
CA ALA A 93 1.91 -6.66 -7.98
C ALA A 93 2.01 -8.09 -8.54
N GLU A 94 1.61 -8.30 -9.79
CA GLU A 94 1.73 -9.57 -10.50
C GLU A 94 3.19 -10.02 -10.60
N ALA A 95 4.10 -9.15 -11.06
CA ALA A 95 5.52 -9.48 -11.17
C ALA A 95 6.17 -9.86 -9.83
N LEU A 96 5.77 -9.21 -8.73
CA LEU A 96 6.25 -9.55 -7.38
C LEU A 96 5.76 -10.93 -6.91
N VAL A 97 4.55 -11.32 -7.30
CA VAL A 97 4.01 -12.66 -7.01
C VAL A 97 4.67 -13.72 -7.91
N GLU A 98 4.77 -13.47 -9.21
CA GLU A 98 5.37 -14.39 -10.19
C GLU A 98 6.85 -14.66 -9.91
N SER A 99 7.60 -13.65 -9.46
CA SER A 99 9.00 -13.79 -9.06
C SER A 99 9.20 -14.57 -7.75
N GLY A 100 8.12 -14.87 -7.02
CA GLY A 100 8.16 -15.54 -5.73
C GLY A 100 8.64 -14.66 -4.57
N LEU A 101 8.84 -13.35 -4.80
CA LEU A 101 9.17 -12.39 -3.74
C LEU A 101 8.01 -12.17 -2.78
N VAL A 102 6.78 -12.37 -3.28
CA VAL A 102 5.55 -12.25 -2.52
C VAL A 102 4.72 -13.52 -2.68
N ASN A 103 4.46 -14.21 -1.56
CA ASN A 103 3.52 -15.33 -1.52
C ASN A 103 2.21 -14.87 -0.87
N LEU A 104 1.17 -14.65 -1.68
CA LEU A 104 -0.14 -14.16 -1.22
C LEU A 104 -0.76 -15.03 -0.10
N LYS A 105 -0.44 -16.33 -0.03
CA LYS A 105 -0.94 -17.23 1.03
C LYS A 105 -0.24 -17.01 2.38
N GLU A 106 0.93 -16.39 2.37
CA GLU A 106 1.75 -16.12 3.55
C GLU A 106 1.64 -14.68 4.04
N ILE A 107 1.05 -13.80 3.22
CA ILE A 107 0.80 -12.41 3.58
C ILE A 107 -0.17 -12.37 4.77
N LYS A 108 0.36 -11.91 5.91
CA LYS A 108 -0.41 -11.53 7.10
C LYS A 108 -0.19 -10.04 7.34
N LEU A 109 -0.91 -9.22 6.58
CA LEU A 109 -0.96 -7.76 6.78
C LEU A 109 -1.75 -7.40 8.05
#